data_AF-A0A4U8VUA3-F1
#
_entry.id   AF-A0A4U8VUA3-F1
#
_cell.length_a   1.000
_cell.length_b   1.000
_cell.length_c   1.000
_cell.angle_alpha   90.00
_cell.angle_beta   90.00
_cell.angle_gamma   90.00
#
_symmetry.space_group_name_H-M   'P 1'
#
loop_
_entity.id
_entity.type
_entity.pdbx_description
1 polymer ?
#
loop_
_entity_poly.entity_id
_entity_poly.type
_entity_poly.pdbx_seq_one_letter_code
_entity_poly.pdbx_strand_id
1 'polypeptide(L)'
;MLGFHSEAAGRGARFVDLVVGADVNDALFRWDGPVYTPQQYQQMLHDQRAAVQREEAGWFADTVTSAPLTARVPVDFTPESVPFRDPDTGAFDAHSRRTLLSRRPRTVEGWTPRWGPLHYVWSTPHWDWAAAVIDADLDDDAVAQLQQQLHPGEPVDRQRRVPGR
;
A
#
# COMPACT_ATOMS: atom_id res chain seq x y z
N MET A 1 10.72 34.87 0.76
CA MET A 1 9.99 35.24 -0.48
C MET A 1 10.65 36.51 -0.99
N LEU A 2 11.28 36.45 -2.16
CA LEU A 2 12.16 37.51 -2.69
C LEU A 2 11.30 38.66 -3.26
N GLY A 3 11.46 39.87 -2.73
CA GLY A 3 10.89 41.07 -3.34
C GLY A 3 11.71 41.47 -4.56
N PHE A 4 11.11 41.38 -5.74
CA PHE A 4 11.73 41.79 -6.99
C PHE A 4 11.39 43.27 -7.25
N HIS A 5 12.42 44.09 -7.43
CA HIS A 5 12.25 45.45 -7.96
C HIS A 5 13.26 45.66 -9.09
N SER A 6 12.78 46.15 -10.24
CA SER A 6 13.60 46.35 -11.44
C SER A 6 13.73 47.84 -11.75
N GLU A 7 14.95 48.36 -11.76
CA GLU A 7 15.25 49.67 -12.35
C GLU A 7 15.89 49.53 -13.74
N ALA A 8 15.66 50.55 -14.57
CA ALA A 8 15.75 50.51 -16.03
C ALA A 8 17.16 50.54 -16.65
N ALA A 9 18.23 50.27 -15.90
CA ALA A 9 19.59 50.33 -16.44
C ALA A 9 20.56 49.36 -15.75
N GLY A 10 20.76 48.17 -16.34
CA GLY A 10 21.90 47.30 -16.06
C GLY A 10 21.80 46.46 -14.77
N ARG A 11 21.72 45.14 -14.94
CA ARG A 11 21.66 44.16 -13.83
C ARG A 11 22.98 44.14 -13.04
N GLY A 12 23.01 44.81 -11.90
CA GLY A 12 23.95 44.54 -10.81
C GLY A 12 23.20 43.97 -9.61
N ALA A 13 23.49 42.72 -9.22
CA ALA A 13 23.01 42.18 -7.95
C ALA A 13 23.95 42.67 -6.84
N ARG A 14 23.46 43.59 -6.00
CA ARG A 14 24.16 43.96 -4.76
C ARG A 14 23.68 43.02 -3.66
N PHE A 15 24.56 42.15 -3.20
CA PHE A 15 24.34 41.38 -1.98
C PHE A 15 24.54 42.33 -0.81
N VAL A 16 23.49 42.50 0.00
CA VAL A 16 23.62 43.19 1.29
C VAL A 16 24.08 42.12 2.27
N ASP A 17 25.24 42.32 2.89
CA ASP A 17 25.74 41.42 3.92
C ASP A 17 24.71 41.31 5.04
N LEU A 18 24.37 40.07 5.41
CA LEU A 18 23.50 39.79 6.54
C LEU A 18 24.21 40.27 7.81
N VAL A 19 23.75 41.38 8.38
CA VAL A 19 24.23 41.85 9.68
C VAL A 19 23.61 40.96 10.76
N VAL A 20 24.36 39.96 11.21
CA VAL A 20 23.97 39.11 12.34
C VAL A 20 24.02 39.96 13.62
N GLY A 21 22.86 40.20 14.24
CA GLY A 21 22.73 40.99 15.48
C GLY A 21 22.20 42.41 15.32
N ALA A 22 21.73 42.82 14.14
CA ALA A 22 20.92 44.03 14.01
C ALA A 22 19.54 43.82 14.66
N ASP A 23 18.96 44.88 15.24
CA ASP A 23 17.59 44.84 15.77
C ASP A 23 16.61 44.43 14.66
N VAL A 24 16.07 43.22 14.78
CA VAL A 24 15.00 42.75 13.91
C VAL A 24 13.76 43.56 14.29
N ASN A 25 13.24 44.34 13.35
CA ASN A 25 11.97 45.03 13.59
C ASN A 25 10.86 43.97 13.69
N ASP A 26 10.37 43.71 14.90
CA ASP A 26 9.29 42.74 15.18
C ASP A 26 7.98 43.05 14.44
N ALA A 27 7.83 44.25 13.86
CA ALA A 27 6.70 44.61 12.99
C ALA A 27 6.85 44.14 11.52
N LEU A 28 8.02 43.62 11.10
CA LEU A 28 8.24 43.18 9.71
C LEU A 28 7.50 41.90 9.35
N PHE A 29 7.32 41.00 10.31
CA PHE A 29 6.60 39.74 10.08
C PHE A 29 5.85 39.35 11.34
N ARG A 30 4.53 39.30 11.23
CA ARG A 30 3.64 38.82 12.29
C ARG A 30 2.77 37.71 11.71
N TRP A 31 2.87 36.53 12.31
CA TRP A 31 1.98 35.41 12.01
C TRP A 31 0.91 35.34 13.09
N ASP A 32 -0.32 35.70 12.74
CA ASP A 32 -1.49 35.60 13.63
C ASP A 32 -2.25 34.27 13.48
N GLY A 33 -1.72 33.35 12.64
CA GLY A 33 -2.32 32.05 12.41
C GLY A 33 -1.95 31.01 13.46
N PRO A 34 -2.60 29.84 13.43
CA PRO A 34 -2.19 28.70 14.24
C PRO A 34 -0.80 28.21 13.82
N VAL A 35 0.01 27.79 14.79
CA VAL A 35 1.29 27.11 14.55
C VAL A 35 1.07 25.63 14.83
N TYR A 36 1.31 24.79 13.82
CA TYR A 36 1.18 23.35 13.93
C TYR A 36 2.55 22.69 13.96
N THR A 37 2.70 21.65 14.78
CA THR A 37 3.78 20.69 14.61
C THR A 37 3.56 19.87 13.34
N PRO A 38 4.61 19.25 12.76
CA PRO A 38 4.44 18.36 11.61
C PRO A 38 3.40 17.25 11.85
N GLN A 39 3.35 16.70 13.07
CA GLN A 39 2.37 15.68 13.46
C GLN A 39 0.94 16.24 13.48
N GLN A 40 0.73 17.43 14.05
CA GLN A 40 -0.58 18.09 14.08
C GLN A 40 -1.07 18.43 12.68
N TYR A 41 -0.17 18.88 11.81
CA TYR A 41 -0.50 19.17 10.42
C TYR A 41 -0.88 17.90 9.65
N GLN A 42 -0.14 16.80 9.84
CA GLN A 42 -0.48 15.50 9.24
C GLN A 42 -1.82 14.99 9.74
N GLN A 43 -2.10 15.08 11.04
CA GLN A 43 -3.38 14.68 11.62
C GLN A 43 -4.54 15.52 11.03
N MET A 44 -4.35 16.84 10.93
CA MET A 44 -5.37 17.72 10.34
C MET A 44 -5.66 17.35 8.88
N LEU A 45 -4.62 17.08 8.08
CA LEU A 45 -4.81 16.63 6.69
C LEU A 45 -5.50 15.28 6.60
N HIS A 46 -5.18 14.36 7.51
CA HIS A 46 -5.85 13.06 7.60
C HIS A 46 -7.34 13.24 7.92
N ASP A 47 -7.66 14.06 8.92
CA ASP A 47 -9.04 14.28 9.36
C ASP A 47 -9.88 14.99 8.30
N GLN A 48 -9.31 15.96 7.59
CA GLN A 48 -9.96 16.63 6.45
C GLN A 48 -10.28 15.62 5.34
N ARG A 49 -9.32 14.76 4.97
CA ARG A 49 -9.55 13.71 3.98
C ARG A 49 -10.63 12.72 4.44
N ALA A 50 -10.58 12.30 5.70
CA ALA A 50 -11.56 11.38 6.27
C ALA A 50 -12.96 12.01 6.39
N ALA A 51 -13.06 13.33 6.58
CA ALA A 51 -14.35 14.04 6.56
C ALA A 51 -14.96 14.06 5.16
N VAL A 52 -14.17 14.46 4.15
CA VAL A 52 -14.61 14.47 2.74
C VAL A 52 -15.01 13.06 2.29
N GLN A 53 -14.20 12.03 2.58
CA GLN A 53 -14.54 10.65 2.23
C GLN A 53 -15.84 10.16 2.87
N ARG A 54 -16.11 10.54 4.13
CA ARG A 54 -17.36 10.19 4.80
C ARG A 54 -18.56 10.89 4.20
N GLU A 55 -18.43 12.16 3.84
CA GLU A 55 -19.49 12.92 3.17
C GLU A 55 -19.81 12.31 1.80
N GLU A 56 -18.79 12.05 0.98
CA GLU A 56 -18.93 11.43 -0.34
C GLU A 56 -19.56 10.03 -0.24
N ALA A 57 -19.11 9.20 0.72
CA ALA A 57 -19.67 7.88 0.96
C ALA A 57 -21.13 7.94 1.44
N GLY A 58 -21.46 8.91 2.31
CA GLY A 58 -22.83 9.15 2.77
C GLY A 58 -23.74 9.55 1.61
N TRP A 59 -23.32 10.50 0.79
CA TRP A 59 -24.05 10.91 -0.40
C TRP A 59 -24.29 9.73 -1.35
N PHE A 60 -23.29 8.88 -1.59
CA PHE A 60 -23.42 7.69 -2.44
C PHE A 60 -24.43 6.70 -1.88
N ALA A 61 -24.37 6.44 -0.56
CA ALA A 61 -25.29 5.53 0.12
C ALA A 61 -26.76 6.00 0.01
N ASP A 62 -26.98 7.31 0.18
CA ASP A 62 -28.32 7.92 0.15
C ASP A 62 -28.87 8.07 -1.28
N THR A 63 -28.01 8.37 -2.25
CA THR A 63 -28.43 8.74 -3.61
C THR A 63 -28.38 7.58 -4.60
N VAL A 64 -27.38 6.70 -4.49
CA VAL A 64 -27.12 5.64 -5.46
C VAL A 64 -27.54 4.29 -4.90
N THR A 65 -26.88 3.84 -3.83
CA THR A 65 -27.22 2.58 -3.17
C THR A 65 -26.47 2.46 -1.84
N SER A 66 -27.20 2.02 -0.81
CA SER A 66 -26.61 1.64 0.48
C SER A 66 -26.14 0.17 0.50
N ALA A 67 -26.42 -0.60 -0.56
CA ALA A 67 -26.00 -1.99 -0.64
C ALA A 67 -24.50 -2.09 -1.01
N PRO A 68 -23.72 -2.97 -0.37
CA PRO A 68 -22.34 -3.23 -0.77
C PRO A 68 -22.26 -3.65 -2.24
N LEU A 69 -21.34 -3.02 -2.98
CA LEU A 69 -21.07 -3.35 -4.38
C LEU A 69 -19.85 -4.27 -4.45
N THR A 70 -20.06 -5.52 -4.87
CA THR A 70 -18.99 -6.50 -5.08
C THR A 70 -19.07 -7.07 -6.49
N ALA A 71 -17.92 -7.27 -7.11
CA ALA A 71 -17.83 -7.88 -8.44
C ALA A 71 -16.67 -8.88 -8.46
N ARG A 72 -16.91 -10.06 -9.01
CA ARG A 72 -15.86 -11.08 -9.24
C ARG A 72 -15.12 -10.73 -10.52
N VAL A 73 -13.81 -10.54 -10.43
CA VAL A 73 -12.93 -10.28 -11.57
C VAL A 73 -11.85 -11.36 -11.66
N PRO A 74 -11.50 -11.84 -12.86
CA PRO A 74 -10.37 -12.73 -13.03
C PRO A 74 -9.07 -12.05 -12.56
N VAL A 75 -8.23 -12.81 -11.85
CA VAL A 75 -6.91 -12.35 -11.40
C VAL A 75 -5.85 -13.28 -11.99
N ASP A 76 -4.84 -12.69 -12.62
CA ASP A 76 -3.72 -13.42 -13.20
C ASP A 76 -2.62 -13.65 -12.14
N PHE A 77 -2.30 -14.92 -11.90
CA PHE A 77 -1.25 -15.35 -10.99
C PHE A 77 0.08 -15.68 -11.69
N THR A 78 0.16 -15.46 -13.00
CA THR A 78 1.41 -15.60 -13.76
C THR A 78 2.48 -14.67 -13.18
N PRO A 79 3.60 -15.18 -12.67
CA PRO A 79 4.63 -14.33 -12.08
C PRO A 79 5.27 -13.39 -13.10
N GLU A 80 5.42 -12.13 -12.72
CA GLU A 80 6.29 -11.18 -13.44
C GLU A 80 7.73 -11.27 -12.95
N SER A 81 7.92 -11.66 -11.68
CA SER A 81 9.22 -11.74 -11.03
C SER A 81 9.28 -12.89 -10.03
N VAL A 82 10.43 -13.57 -9.97
CA VAL A 82 10.73 -14.67 -9.05
C VAL A 82 12.05 -14.37 -8.32
N PRO A 83 12.05 -13.44 -7.35
CA PRO A 83 13.27 -13.00 -6.67
C PRO A 83 13.96 -14.10 -5.86
N PHE A 84 13.22 -15.11 -5.42
CA PHE A 84 13.77 -16.29 -4.75
C PHE A 84 13.34 -17.55 -5.51
N ARG A 85 14.31 -18.38 -5.87
CA ARG A 85 14.09 -19.74 -6.37
C ARG A 85 15.20 -20.65 -5.87
N ASP A 86 14.83 -21.84 -5.44
CA ASP A 86 15.74 -22.90 -5.07
C ASP A 86 15.62 -24.02 -6.12
N PRO A 87 16.69 -24.27 -6.91
CA PRO A 87 16.65 -25.30 -7.95
C PRO A 87 16.64 -26.73 -7.39
N ASP A 88 17.15 -26.95 -6.18
CA ASP A 88 17.25 -28.28 -5.58
C ASP A 88 15.93 -28.68 -4.93
N THR A 89 15.28 -27.73 -4.25
CA THR A 89 14.03 -27.98 -3.54
C THR A 89 12.79 -27.54 -4.31
N GLY A 90 12.92 -26.79 -5.41
CA GLY A 90 11.78 -26.24 -6.14
C GLY A 90 10.98 -25.18 -5.37
N ALA A 91 11.50 -24.70 -4.24
CA ALA A 91 10.93 -23.59 -3.49
C ALA A 91 11.05 -22.27 -4.28
N PHE A 92 10.05 -21.40 -4.19
CA PHE A 92 10.12 -20.09 -4.81
C PHE A 92 9.26 -19.05 -4.10
N ASP A 93 9.66 -17.77 -4.25
CA ASP A 93 8.80 -16.62 -4.03
C ASP A 93 8.65 -15.85 -5.32
N ALA A 94 7.40 -15.60 -5.70
CA ALA A 94 7.01 -15.01 -6.95
C ALA A 94 5.97 -13.93 -6.74
N HIS A 95 5.99 -12.91 -7.59
CA HIS A 95 4.99 -11.85 -7.57
C HIS A 95 4.73 -11.27 -8.95
N SER A 96 3.56 -10.66 -9.07
CA SER A 96 3.20 -9.72 -10.13
C SER A 96 2.92 -8.35 -9.51
N ARG A 97 2.43 -7.39 -10.28
CA ARG A 97 1.93 -6.12 -9.73
C ARG A 97 0.78 -6.27 -8.74
N ARG A 98 0.01 -7.36 -8.82
CA ARG A 98 -1.23 -7.55 -8.04
C ARG A 98 -1.26 -8.82 -7.22
N THR A 99 -0.33 -9.74 -7.42
CA THR A 99 -0.39 -11.06 -6.80
C THR A 99 0.94 -11.45 -6.17
N LEU A 100 0.85 -12.22 -5.08
CA LEU A 100 1.96 -12.88 -4.45
C LEU A 100 1.69 -14.38 -4.50
N LEU A 101 2.70 -15.17 -4.88
CA LEU A 101 2.62 -16.62 -4.92
C LEU A 101 3.95 -17.20 -4.45
N SER A 102 3.89 -18.11 -3.50
CA SER A 102 5.09 -18.78 -3.01
C SER A 102 4.82 -20.24 -2.69
N ARG A 103 5.87 -21.04 -2.78
CA ARG A 103 5.86 -22.47 -2.45
C ARG A 103 7.11 -22.87 -1.68
N ARG A 104 6.98 -23.78 -0.73
CA ARG A 104 8.07 -24.44 0.01
C ARG A 104 7.80 -25.94 0.16
N PRO A 105 8.83 -26.80 0.26
CA PRO A 105 8.65 -28.18 0.66
C PRO A 105 7.84 -28.26 1.96
N ARG A 106 6.95 -29.25 2.04
CA ARG A 106 6.05 -29.41 3.17
C ARG A 106 6.81 -29.57 4.49
N THR A 107 6.34 -28.86 5.50
CA THR A 107 6.84 -28.98 6.88
C THR A 107 5.73 -29.47 7.82
N VAL A 108 6.12 -30.12 8.93
CA VAL A 108 5.14 -30.62 9.92
C VAL A 108 4.41 -29.45 10.59
N GLU A 109 5.15 -28.41 10.97
CA GLU A 109 4.65 -27.21 11.64
C GLU A 109 3.78 -26.34 10.72
N GLY A 110 3.91 -26.52 9.40
CA GLY A 110 3.31 -25.68 8.39
C GLY A 110 4.05 -24.35 8.24
N TRP A 111 3.88 -23.71 7.10
CA TRP A 111 4.60 -22.49 6.75
C TRP A 111 3.63 -21.32 6.51
N THR A 112 4.04 -20.11 6.91
CA THR A 112 3.31 -18.86 6.66
C THR A 112 4.29 -17.76 6.27
N PRO A 113 4.17 -17.14 5.09
CA PRO A 113 4.99 -15.99 4.74
C PRO A 113 4.60 -14.75 5.56
N ARG A 114 5.56 -13.85 5.78
CA ARG A 114 5.30 -12.54 6.44
C ARG A 114 4.86 -11.51 5.41
N TRP A 115 3.70 -11.72 4.82
CA TRP A 115 3.11 -10.76 3.89
C TRP A 115 2.25 -9.73 4.63
N GLY A 116 2.24 -8.50 4.12
CA GLY A 116 1.36 -7.42 4.59
C GLY A 116 -0.09 -7.67 4.22
N PRO A 117 -0.42 -8.00 2.95
CA PRO A 117 -1.77 -8.31 2.54
C PRO A 117 -2.35 -9.56 3.20
N LEU A 118 -3.68 -9.62 3.19
CA LEU A 118 -4.41 -10.84 3.48
C LEU A 118 -4.03 -11.93 2.49
N HIS A 119 -3.85 -13.16 2.98
CA HIS A 119 -3.39 -14.25 2.13
C HIS A 119 -3.91 -15.61 2.60
N TYR A 120 -3.89 -16.56 1.68
CA TYR A 120 -4.24 -17.95 1.92
C TYR A 120 -2.98 -18.78 1.93
N VAL A 121 -2.95 -19.75 2.83
CA VAL A 121 -1.89 -20.75 2.87
C VAL A 121 -2.54 -22.12 2.94
N TRP A 122 -1.98 -23.06 2.19
CA TRP A 122 -2.48 -24.42 2.13
C TRP A 122 -1.35 -25.41 1.90
N SER A 123 -1.61 -26.68 2.18
CA SER A 123 -0.64 -27.76 2.04
C SER A 123 -1.18 -28.87 1.15
N THR A 124 -0.33 -29.38 0.26
CA THR A 124 -0.48 -30.67 -0.43
C THR A 124 0.51 -31.66 0.17
N PRO A 125 0.50 -32.96 -0.17
CA PRO A 125 1.38 -33.96 0.46
C PRO A 125 2.87 -33.61 0.48
N HIS A 126 3.33 -32.80 -0.49
CA HIS A 126 4.74 -32.46 -0.67
C HIS A 126 5.07 -30.98 -0.52
N TRP A 127 4.06 -30.11 -0.54
CA TRP A 127 4.28 -28.67 -0.64
C TRP A 127 3.41 -27.88 0.33
N ASP A 128 3.99 -26.84 0.91
CA ASP A 128 3.26 -25.72 1.51
C ASP A 128 3.22 -24.58 0.50
N TRP A 129 2.03 -24.02 0.30
CA TRP A 129 1.74 -22.96 -0.66
C TRP A 129 1.19 -21.73 0.05
N ALA A 130 1.41 -20.57 -0.55
CA ALA A 130 0.82 -19.31 -0.14
C ALA A 130 0.45 -18.46 -1.35
N ALA A 131 -0.73 -17.84 -1.33
CA ALA A 131 -1.18 -16.91 -2.36
C ALA A 131 -1.91 -15.70 -1.78
N ALA A 132 -1.70 -14.54 -2.39
CA ALA A 132 -2.35 -13.28 -2.01
C ALA A 132 -2.68 -12.45 -3.25
N VAL A 133 -3.71 -11.61 -3.12
CA VAL A 133 -3.96 -10.49 -4.02
C VAL A 133 -3.73 -9.20 -3.25
N ILE A 134 -3.06 -8.24 -3.87
CA ILE A 134 -2.84 -6.91 -3.31
C ILE A 134 -4.14 -6.10 -3.48
N ASP A 135 -4.58 -5.48 -2.39
CA ASP A 135 -5.79 -4.64 -2.33
C ASP A 135 -7.12 -5.35 -2.67
N ALA A 136 -7.16 -6.69 -2.65
CA ALA A 136 -8.38 -7.48 -2.80
C ALA A 136 -8.32 -8.80 -2.02
N ASP A 137 -9.48 -9.42 -1.82
CA ASP A 137 -9.59 -10.75 -1.23
C ASP A 137 -9.81 -11.80 -2.33
N LEU A 138 -9.30 -13.01 -2.10
CA LEU A 138 -9.69 -14.20 -2.85
C LEU A 138 -10.84 -14.85 -2.09
N ASP A 139 -11.96 -15.13 -2.74
CA ASP A 139 -12.98 -15.97 -2.14
C ASP A 139 -12.60 -17.46 -2.23
N ASP A 140 -13.31 -18.32 -1.49
CA ASP A 140 -13.02 -19.74 -1.42
C ASP A 140 -13.06 -20.43 -2.81
N ASP A 141 -13.97 -19.98 -3.69
CA ASP A 141 -14.08 -20.46 -5.07
C ASP A 141 -12.80 -20.13 -5.87
N ALA A 142 -12.31 -18.90 -5.77
CA ALA A 142 -11.09 -18.46 -6.45
C ALA A 142 -9.85 -19.21 -5.93
N VAL A 143 -9.77 -19.45 -4.61
CA VAL A 143 -8.68 -20.23 -4.00
C VAL A 143 -8.71 -21.68 -4.52
N ALA A 144 -9.89 -22.32 -4.56
CA ALA A 144 -10.03 -23.68 -5.08
C ALA A 144 -9.67 -23.78 -6.58
N GLN A 145 -10.04 -22.78 -7.38
CA GLN A 145 -9.64 -22.71 -8.79
C GLN A 145 -8.12 -22.57 -8.96
N LEU A 146 -7.48 -21.73 -8.13
CA LEU A 146 -6.03 -21.54 -8.17
C LEU A 146 -5.29 -22.84 -7.77
N GLN A 147 -5.77 -23.53 -6.74
CA GLN A 147 -5.25 -24.84 -6.32
C GLN A 147 -5.29 -25.86 -7.47
N GLN A 148 -6.44 -25.97 -8.15
CA GLN A 148 -6.60 -26.90 -9.28
C GLN A 148 -5.66 -26.58 -10.45
N GLN A 149 -5.33 -25.30 -10.67
CA GLN A 149 -4.38 -24.88 -11.71
C GLN A 149 -2.92 -25.15 -11.31
N LEU A 150 -2.56 -24.97 -10.04
CA LEU A 150 -1.18 -25.12 -9.55
C LEU A 150 -0.78 -26.58 -9.32
N HIS A 151 -1.70 -27.42 -8.86
CA HIS A 151 -1.45 -28.83 -8.53
C HIS A 151 -2.67 -29.72 -8.86
N PRO A 152 -2.95 -29.93 -10.16
CA PRO A 152 -4.16 -30.63 -10.59
C PRO A 152 -4.24 -32.05 -10.04
N GLY A 153 -5.33 -32.35 -9.31
CA GLY A 153 -5.58 -33.67 -8.74
C GLY A 153 -4.81 -33.97 -7.45
N GLU A 154 -3.94 -33.07 -6.96
CA GLU A 154 -3.37 -33.20 -5.62
C GLU A 154 -4.36 -32.70 -4.56
N PRO A 155 -4.65 -33.49 -3.51
CA PRO A 155 -5.53 -33.07 -2.45
C PRO A 155 -4.88 -31.99 -1.59
N VAL A 156 -5.70 -31.02 -1.16
CA VAL A 156 -5.35 -30.06 -0.12
C VAL A 156 -5.79 -30.63 1.22
N ASP A 157 -4.86 -30.78 2.17
CA ASP A 157 -5.14 -31.38 3.47
C ASP A 157 -5.08 -30.40 4.64
N ARG A 158 -4.56 -29.19 4.40
CA ARG A 158 -4.60 -28.05 5.33
C ARG A 158 -4.82 -26.79 4.55
N GLN A 159 -5.70 -25.93 5.03
CA GLN A 159 -5.89 -24.59 4.47
C GLN A 159 -6.25 -23.63 5.61
N ARG A 160 -5.72 -22.41 5.53
CA ARG A 160 -6.15 -21.31 6.40
C ARG A 160 -6.02 -19.97 5.69
N ARG A 161 -6.89 -19.05 6.09
CA ARG A 161 -6.84 -17.64 5.73
C ARG A 161 -6.04 -16.90 6.81
N VAL A 162 -5.07 -16.09 6.39
CA VAL A 162 -4.19 -15.32 7.27
C VAL A 162 -4.53 -13.84 7.07
N PRO A 163 -5.01 -13.13 8.11
CA PRO A 163 -5.34 -11.72 7.99
C PRO A 163 -4.08 -10.89 7.71
N GLY A 164 -4.26 -9.80 6.94
CA GLY A 164 -3.20 -8.83 6.69
C GLY A 164 -2.76 -8.10 7.97
N ARG A 165 -1.53 -7.61 7.99
CA ARG A 165 -0.95 -6.85 9.12
C ARG A 165 -1.03 -5.36 8.90
#